data_AF-A0A6P1BB95-F1
#
_entry.id   AF-A0A6P1BB95-F1
#
_cell.length_a   1.000
_cell.length_b   1.000
_cell.length_c   1.000
_cell.angle_alpha   90.00
_cell.angle_beta   90.00
_cell.angle_gamma   90.00
#
_symmetry.space_group_name_H-M   'P 1'
#
loop_
_entity.id
_entity.type
_entity.pdbx_description
1 polymer ?
#
loop_
_entity_poly.entity_id
_entity_poly.type
_entity_poly.pdbx_seq_one_letter_code
_entity_poly.pdbx_strand_id
1 'polypeptide(L)'
;MLNVDVNETDDELQIVAELHGLTANDIDVSVEHGVLTIIAERQVNDGRGAERTIRVLSSMRLPRSVDAHRINAYFDDGVVTVTFPKHR
;
A
#
# COMPACT_ATOMS: atom_id res chain seq x y z
N MET A 1 4.80 -12.92 -1.52
CA MET A 1 4.28 -11.94 -2.50
C MET A 1 3.26 -11.11 -1.75
N LEU A 2 3.24 -9.79 -1.91
CA LEU A 2 2.21 -8.97 -1.27
C LEU A 2 0.87 -9.32 -1.92
N ASN A 3 -0.14 -9.69 -1.14
CA ASN A 3 -1.49 -9.82 -1.66
C ASN A 3 -2.04 -8.41 -1.84
N VAL A 4 -2.37 -8.06 -3.08
CA VAL A 4 -2.94 -6.77 -3.45
C VAL A 4 -4.19 -7.01 -4.27
N ASP A 5 -5.31 -6.50 -3.77
CA ASP A 5 -6.59 -6.47 -4.46
C ASP A 5 -6.90 -5.07 -4.97
N VAL A 6 -7.50 -5.01 -6.15
CA VAL A 6 -7.87 -3.75 -6.80
C VAL A 6 -9.37 -3.80 -7.07
N ASN A 7 -10.11 -2.89 -6.45
CA ASN A 7 -11.54 -2.75 -6.60
C ASN A 7 -11.83 -1.40 -7.24
N GLU A 8 -12.58 -1.40 -8.34
CA GLU A 8 -12.94 -0.19 -9.06
C GLU A 8 -14.46 -0.04 -9.09
N THR A 9 -14.95 1.15 -8.73
CA THR A 9 -16.36 1.55 -8.83
C THR A 9 -16.49 2.72 -9.79
N ASP A 10 -17.71 3.21 -10.04
CA ASP A 10 -17.91 4.40 -10.87
C ASP A 10 -17.37 5.69 -10.23
N ASP A 11 -17.25 5.72 -8.90
CA ASP A 11 -16.84 6.90 -8.13
C ASP A 11 -15.38 6.88 -7.69
N GLU A 12 -14.79 5.69 -7.50
CA GLU A 12 -13.45 5.55 -6.92
C GLU A 12 -12.74 4.25 -7.32
N LEU A 13 -11.41 4.26 -7.16
CA LEU A 13 -10.53 3.11 -7.21
C LEU A 13 -9.99 2.86 -5.79
N GLN A 14 -10.17 1.64 -5.30
CA GLN A 14 -9.67 1.18 -4.01
C GLN A 14 -8.62 0.08 -4.22
N ILE A 15 -7.47 0.24 -3.57
CA ILE A 15 -6.35 -0.70 -3.60
C ILE A 15 -6.13 -1.18 -2.18
N VAL A 16 -6.21 -2.50 -1.99
CA VAL A 16 -6.14 -3.14 -0.67
C VAL A 16 -4.92 -4.04 -0.62
N ALA A 17 -4.10 -3.91 0.41
CA ALA A 17 -2.90 -4.71 0.60
C ALA A 17 -2.85 -5.33 2.00
N GLU A 18 -2.69 -6.66 2.06
CA GLU A 18 -2.56 -7.41 3.31
C GLU A 18 -1.11 -7.38 3.81
N LEU A 19 -0.92 -6.76 4.98
CA LEU A 19 0.35 -6.40 5.61
C LEU A 19 0.34 -6.82 7.09
N HIS A 20 -0.03 -8.07 7.37
CA HIS A 20 -0.12 -8.57 8.74
C HIS A 20 1.22 -8.53 9.50
N GLY A 21 1.13 -8.19 10.79
CA GLY A 21 2.29 -8.11 11.68
C GLY A 21 3.20 -6.91 11.42
N LEU A 22 2.68 -5.89 10.72
CA LEU A 22 3.27 -4.58 10.54
C LEU A 22 2.42 -3.53 11.27
N THR A 23 3.03 -2.41 11.58
CA THR A 23 2.35 -1.21 12.07
C THR A 23 2.34 -0.14 10.99
N ALA A 24 1.55 0.91 11.15
CA ALA A 24 1.54 2.03 10.20
C ALA A 24 2.93 2.66 10.01
N ASN A 25 3.81 2.63 11.02
CA ASN A 25 5.17 3.16 10.94
C ASN A 25 6.11 2.32 10.07
N ASP A 26 5.73 1.07 9.82
CA ASP A 26 6.50 0.13 8.99
C ASP A 26 6.12 0.26 7.50
N ILE A 27 5.19 1.16 7.15
CA ILE A 27 4.55 1.25 5.84
C ILE A 27 4.71 2.66 5.27
N ASP A 28 5.19 2.74 4.04
CA ASP A 28 5.25 3.95 3.23
C ASP A 28 4.35 3.80 2.01
N VAL A 29 3.49 4.80 1.79
CA VAL A 29 2.58 4.88 0.64
C VAL A 29 2.86 6.19 -0.09
N SER A 30 3.28 6.08 -1.34
CA SER A 30 3.64 7.24 -2.15
C SER A 30 3.05 7.14 -3.55
N VAL A 31 2.75 8.30 -4.14
CA VAL A 31 2.31 8.41 -5.54
C VAL A 31 3.21 9.38 -6.26
N GLU A 32 3.92 8.88 -7.26
CA GLU A 32 4.80 9.68 -8.09
C GLU A 32 4.54 9.39 -9.56
N HIS A 33 4.39 10.45 -10.38
CA HIS A 33 4.21 10.33 -11.83
C HIS A 33 3.09 9.34 -12.24
N GLY A 34 2.01 9.27 -11.45
CA GLY A 34 0.87 8.36 -11.69
C GLY A 34 1.15 6.90 -11.34
N VAL A 35 2.17 6.62 -10.51
CA VAL A 35 2.49 5.29 -10.00
C VAL A 35 2.32 5.30 -8.49
N LEU A 36 1.40 4.46 -8.00
CA LEU A 36 1.31 4.16 -6.57
C LEU A 36 2.41 3.17 -6.21
N THR A 37 3.14 3.46 -5.14
CA THR A 37 4.12 2.57 -4.53
C THR A 37 3.75 2.35 -3.07
N ILE A 38 3.69 1.08 -2.67
CA ILE A 38 3.49 0.64 -1.28
C ILE A 38 4.76 -0.11 -0.87
N ILE A 39 5.44 0.41 0.14
CA ILE A 39 6.63 -0.20 0.73
C ILE A 39 6.28 -0.59 2.15
N ALA A 40 6.60 -1.82 2.52
CA ALA A 40 6.48 -2.30 3.88
C ALA A 40 7.81 -2.89 4.34
N GLU A 41 8.31 -2.47 5.50
CA GLU A 41 9.60 -2.90 6.03
C GLU A 41 9.48 -3.34 7.49
N ARG A 42 9.93 -4.56 7.80
CA ARG A 42 9.97 -5.08 9.17
C ARG A 42 11.33 -5.62 9.54
N GLN A 43 11.76 -5.27 10.74
CA GLN A 43 12.86 -5.92 11.45
C GLN A 43 12.38 -7.25 12.04
N VAL A 44 13.05 -8.35 11.67
CA VAL A 44 12.79 -9.69 12.17
C VAL A 44 14.04 -10.20 12.86
N ASN A 45 13.89 -10.58 14.14
CA ASN A 45 14.92 -11.27 14.88
C ASN A 45 14.71 -12.79 14.72
N ASP A 46 15.72 -13.51 14.22
CA ASP A 46 15.62 -14.95 13.97
C ASP A 46 15.89 -15.82 15.22
N GLY A 47 16.05 -15.19 16.39
CA GLY A 47 16.33 -15.87 17.65
C GLY A 47 17.77 -16.41 17.78
N ARG A 48 18.60 -16.25 16.73
CA ARG A 48 20.02 -16.62 16.74
C ARG A 48 20.96 -15.40 16.82
N GLY A 49 20.39 -14.23 17.13
CA GLY A 49 21.13 -12.98 17.26
C GLY A 49 21.37 -12.26 15.93
N ALA A 50 20.79 -12.72 14.83
CA ALA A 50 20.82 -12.00 13.56
C ALA A 50 19.52 -11.20 13.37
N GLU A 51 19.65 -9.90 13.17
CA GLU A 51 18.58 -9.03 12.71
C GLU A 51 18.48 -9.11 11.19
N ARG A 52 17.28 -9.36 10.68
CA ARG A 52 16.98 -9.35 9.25
C ARG A 52 15.88 -8.35 8.97
N THR A 53 16.13 -7.46 8.03
CA THR A 53 15.08 -6.61 7.46
C THR A 53 14.36 -7.35 6.36
N ILE A 54 13.04 -7.51 6.48
CA ILE A 54 12.18 -7.94 5.39
C ILE A 54 11.53 -6.70 4.81
N ARG A 55 11.81 -6.41 3.53
CA ARG A 55 11.17 -5.33 2.79
C ARG A 55 10.34 -5.91 1.66
N VAL A 56 9.09 -5.46 1.56
CA VAL A 56 8.16 -5.80 0.51
C VAL A 56 7.80 -4.52 -0.23
N LEU A 57 7.82 -4.58 -1.56
CA LEU A 57 7.47 -3.47 -2.43
C LEU A 57 6.43 -3.94 -3.43
N SER A 58 5.36 -3.17 -3.56
CA SER A 58 4.40 -3.29 -4.64
C SER A 58 4.21 -1.94 -5.29
N SER A 59 4.14 -1.92 -6.62
CA SER A 59 3.88 -0.71 -7.37
C SER A 59 2.91 -0.97 -8.51
N MET A 60 2.05 0.00 -8.77
CA MET A 60 1.06 -0.10 -9.84
C MET A 60 0.79 1.26 -10.46
N ARG A 61 0.54 1.25 -11.78
CA ARG A 61 0.21 2.46 -12.51
C ARG A 61 -1.26 2.79 -12.31
N LEU A 62 -1.53 4.02 -11.89
CA LEU A 62 -2.88 4.51 -11.69
C LEU A 62 -3.54 4.78 -13.06
N PRO A 63 -4.81 4.41 -13.23
CA PRO A 63 -5.61 4.85 -14.37
C PRO A 63 -5.65 6.37 -14.48
N ARG A 64 -5.77 6.91 -15.69
CA ARG A 64 -5.96 8.36 -15.88
C ARG A 64 -7.32 8.87 -15.39
N SER A 65 -8.24 7.97 -15.09
CA SER A 65 -9.57 8.29 -14.59
C SER A 65 -9.58 8.68 -13.12
N VAL A 66 -8.50 8.45 -12.36
CA VAL A 66 -8.45 8.75 -10.91
C VAL A 66 -7.68 10.01 -10.60
N ASP A 67 -8.15 10.76 -9.60
CA ASP A 67 -7.49 11.94 -9.06
C ASP A 67 -6.46 11.54 -8.01
N ALA A 68 -5.22 11.37 -8.48
CA ALA A 68 -4.07 11.02 -7.65
C ALA A 68 -3.75 12.05 -6.55
N HIS A 69 -4.21 13.30 -6.67
CA HIS A 69 -3.97 14.34 -5.66
C HIS A 69 -4.93 14.23 -4.47
N ARG A 70 -6.03 13.48 -4.63
CA ARG A 70 -7.04 13.26 -3.59
C ARG A 70 -6.98 11.85 -3.02
N ILE A 71 -5.78 11.31 -2.92
CA ILE A 71 -5.49 10.03 -2.28
C ILE A 71 -5.91 10.06 -0.80
N ASN A 72 -6.55 8.98 -0.36
CA ASN A 72 -6.74 8.68 1.06
C ASN A 72 -6.14 7.30 1.37
N ALA A 73 -5.46 7.17 2.51
CA ALA A 73 -4.88 5.91 2.94
C ALA A 73 -5.29 5.63 4.39
N TYR A 74 -5.71 4.40 4.64
CA TYR A 74 -6.13 3.92 5.95
C TYR A 74 -5.45 2.58 6.23
N PHE A 75 -4.96 2.40 7.45
CA PHE A 75 -4.35 1.15 7.90
C PHE A 75 -5.07 0.66 9.16
N ASP A 76 -5.58 -0.57 9.10
CA ASP A 76 -6.30 -1.19 10.19
C ASP A 76 -6.17 -2.71 10.14
N ASP A 77 -6.01 -3.33 11.30
CA ASP A 77 -5.84 -4.77 11.49
C ASP A 77 -4.89 -5.46 10.49
N GLY A 78 -3.76 -4.80 10.15
CA GLY A 78 -2.80 -5.35 9.20
C GLY A 78 -3.21 -5.23 7.74
N VAL A 79 -4.19 -4.40 7.40
CA VAL A 79 -4.63 -4.15 6.03
C VAL A 79 -4.50 -2.68 5.69
N VAL A 80 -3.77 -2.37 4.62
CA VAL A 80 -3.75 -1.02 4.03
C VAL A 80 -4.85 -0.93 2.98
N THR A 81 -5.66 0.12 3.07
CA THR A 81 -6.60 0.52 2.04
C THR A 81 -6.21 1.89 1.51
N VAL A 82 -5.94 1.98 0.21
CA VAL A 82 -5.66 3.23 -0.50
C VAL A 82 -6.80 3.52 -1.46
N THR A 83 -7.43 4.67 -1.33
CA THR A 83 -8.59 5.08 -2.15
C THR A 83 -8.24 6.31 -2.98
N PHE A 84 -8.64 6.26 -4.25
CA PHE A 84 -8.52 7.35 -5.21
C PHE A 84 -9.90 7.67 -5.80
N PRO A 85 -10.46 8.86 -5.59
CA PRO A 85 -11.69 9.25 -6.26
C PRO A 85 -11.45 9.40 -7.77
N LYS A 86 -12.46 9.12 -8.57
CA LYS A 86 -12.43 9.35 -10.02
C LYS A 86 -12.62 10.83 -10.34
N HIS A 87 -12.04 11.26 -11.46
CA HIS A 87 -12.35 12.56 -12.05
C HIS A 87 -13.83 12.55 -12.45
N ARG A 88 -14.58 13.53 -11.97
CA ARG A 88 -15.94 13.81 -12.44
C ARG A 88 -15.93 14.43 -13.82
#